data_AF-K6VTJ4-F1
#
_entry.id   AF-K6VTJ4-F1
#
_cell.length_a   1.000
_cell.length_b   1.000
_cell.length_c   1.000
_cell.angle_alpha   90.00
_cell.angle_beta   90.00
_cell.angle_gamma   90.00
#
_symmetry.space_group_name_H-M   'P 1'
#
loop_
_entity.id
_entity.type
_entity.pdbx_description
1 polymer ?
#
loop_
_entity_poly.entity_id
_entity_poly.type
_entity_poly.pdbx_seq_one_letter_code
_entity_poly.pdbx_strand_id
1 'polypeptide(L)'
;MAHTKEKIPLAPRIPKKTLALATASVAVTALCVVAPNITASASSPAAAPASSASERMSSFEKFEASTYRDIDGQWIVNGDEAIRTRTELRAFYNMLVGKSPTKSGQKLIVNQVNGEDDVWTSSQVGNLTYCVSTRFGSNHSRIVEAMRAGTAQWEQASGAINFRYVSDQDGSCNTRNYKVTFSVEPASYSAPYIARAFFPSSPKYSRNILVNTSSIFGGRAPAANVMAHELGHVLGLRHEHTRPEARTCFEDDNWRPLTPYDSSSIMHYPQCNGTSSDLSMTRTDVTGIQELYGS
;
A
#
# COMPACT_ATOMS: atom_id res chain seq x y z
N MET A 1 37.04 53.17 1.08
CA MET A 1 36.20 52.18 0.38
C MET A 1 35.41 51.43 1.44
N ALA A 2 34.18 51.87 1.69
CA ALA A 2 33.29 51.33 2.72
C ALA A 2 32.33 50.35 2.04
N HIS A 3 32.37 49.08 2.43
CA HIS A 3 31.41 48.07 1.96
C HIS A 3 30.19 48.06 2.87
N THR A 4 29.10 48.61 2.32
CA THR A 4 27.75 48.64 2.87
C THR A 4 27.19 47.22 2.97
N LYS A 5 26.76 46.82 4.18
CA LYS A 5 25.98 45.59 4.40
C LYS A 5 24.53 45.82 3.94
N GLU A 6 24.11 45.13 2.90
CA GLU A 6 22.73 45.16 2.39
C GLU A 6 21.85 44.21 3.22
N LYS A 7 20.76 44.75 3.77
CA LYS A 7 19.75 44.02 4.57
C LYS A 7 18.78 43.31 3.63
N ILE A 8 18.66 41.99 3.76
CA ILE A 8 17.64 41.18 3.07
C ILE A 8 16.26 41.47 3.71
N PRO A 9 15.21 41.79 2.93
CA PRO A 9 13.90 42.13 3.48
C PRO A 9 13.11 40.88 3.93
N LEU A 10 12.46 41.02 5.09
CA LEU A 10 11.56 40.05 5.72
C LEU A 10 10.32 39.80 4.84
N ALA A 11 9.99 38.53 4.59
CA ALA A 11 8.78 38.13 3.89
C ALA A 11 7.49 38.45 4.68
N PRO A 12 6.36 38.77 3.99
CA PRO A 12 5.11 39.15 4.65
C PRO A 12 4.40 37.95 5.31
N ARG A 13 3.90 38.16 6.53
CA ARG A 13 3.12 37.19 7.31
C ARG A 13 1.73 36.99 6.70
N ILE A 14 1.37 35.74 6.41
CA ILE A 14 0.03 35.32 5.98
C ILE A 14 -0.90 35.29 7.21
N PRO A 15 -2.10 35.90 7.18
CA PRO A 15 -3.03 35.87 8.31
C PRO A 15 -3.71 34.51 8.47
N LYS A 16 -3.67 33.98 9.70
CA LYS A 16 -4.42 32.80 10.13
C LYS A 16 -5.92 33.12 10.13
N LYS A 17 -6.70 32.48 9.26
CA LYS A 17 -8.17 32.49 9.35
C LYS A 17 -8.62 31.49 10.41
N THR A 18 -9.15 32.00 11.50
CA THR A 18 -9.81 31.27 12.57
C THR A 18 -11.14 30.73 12.05
N LEU A 19 -11.30 29.40 12.02
CA LEU A 19 -12.57 28.75 11.71
C LEU A 19 -13.38 28.67 13.01
N ALA A 20 -14.40 29.51 13.14
CA ALA A 20 -15.34 29.46 14.25
C ALA A 20 -16.33 28.31 14.02
N LEU A 21 -16.27 27.29 14.88
CA LEU A 21 -17.25 26.20 14.93
C LEU A 21 -18.47 26.71 15.72
N ALA A 22 -19.59 26.93 15.04
CA ALA A 22 -20.86 27.24 15.68
C ALA A 22 -21.46 25.95 16.26
N THR A 23 -21.42 25.81 17.59
CA THR A 23 -22.18 24.79 18.32
C THR A 23 -23.61 25.27 18.50
N ALA A 24 -24.57 24.64 17.83
CA ALA A 24 -26.00 24.84 18.09
C ALA A 24 -26.41 23.94 19.28
N SER A 25 -26.53 24.53 20.46
CA SER A 25 -27.17 23.90 21.61
C SER A 25 -28.68 24.19 21.56
N VAL A 26 -29.49 23.16 21.32
CA VAL A 26 -30.94 23.23 21.47
C VAL A 26 -31.27 23.05 22.95
N ALA A 27 -31.75 24.11 23.59
CA ALA A 27 -32.36 24.06 24.91
C ALA A 27 -33.82 23.58 24.77
N VAL A 28 -34.15 22.43 25.35
CA VAL A 28 -35.54 21.98 25.52
C VAL A 28 -35.95 22.28 26.96
N THR A 29 -36.81 23.28 27.12
CA THR A 29 -37.52 23.60 28.35
C THR A 29 -38.61 22.56 28.59
N ALA A 30 -38.50 21.79 29.67
CA ALA A 30 -39.56 20.93 30.16
C ALA A 30 -40.55 21.75 31.00
N LEU A 31 -41.79 21.87 30.52
CA LEU A 31 -42.91 22.39 31.30
C LEU A 31 -43.91 21.24 31.54
N CYS A 32 -44.06 20.85 32.81
CA CYS A 32 -45.03 19.88 33.27
C CYS A 32 -46.45 20.48 33.23
N VAL A 33 -47.40 19.79 32.58
CA VAL A 33 -48.84 19.92 32.85
C VAL A 33 -49.46 18.53 32.85
N VAL A 34 -50.32 18.29 33.84
CA VAL A 34 -50.89 17.00 34.25
C VAL A 34 -52.32 16.83 33.71
N ALA A 35 -52.57 15.66 33.07
CA ALA A 35 -53.81 14.86 32.95
C ALA A 35 -55.04 15.42 32.18
N PRO A 36 -56.05 14.59 31.77
CA PRO A 36 -56.24 13.14 31.99
C PRO A 36 -56.59 12.27 30.74
N ASN A 37 -56.60 10.96 31.00
CA ASN A 37 -56.99 9.80 30.20
C ASN A 37 -58.16 9.96 29.20
N ILE A 38 -57.96 9.50 27.97
CA ILE A 38 -58.99 8.79 27.19
C ILE A 38 -58.35 7.54 26.56
N THR A 39 -58.92 6.39 26.90
CA THR A 39 -58.59 5.06 26.36
C THR A 39 -59.08 4.91 24.93
N ALA A 40 -58.18 4.62 24.00
CA ALA A 40 -58.51 4.03 22.71
C ALA A 40 -57.46 2.98 22.34
N SER A 41 -57.89 1.72 22.32
CA SER A 41 -57.14 0.56 21.88
C SER A 41 -56.78 0.70 20.40
N ALA A 42 -55.49 0.82 20.10
CA ALA A 42 -54.94 0.51 18.79
C ALA A 42 -53.70 -0.36 19.00
N SER A 43 -53.89 -1.67 18.85
CA SER A 43 -52.82 -2.66 18.77
C SER A 43 -51.99 -2.36 17.52
N SER A 44 -51.01 -1.47 17.65
CA SER A 44 -49.99 -1.29 16.63
C SER A 44 -49.10 -2.53 16.66
N PRO A 45 -48.90 -3.27 15.54
CA PRO A 45 -47.82 -4.22 15.50
C PRO A 45 -46.54 -3.41 15.69
N ALA A 46 -45.81 -3.70 16.76
CA ALA A 46 -44.50 -3.11 17.00
C ALA A 46 -43.67 -3.30 15.73
N ALA A 47 -43.41 -2.21 15.00
CA ALA A 47 -42.45 -2.25 13.91
C ALA A 47 -41.12 -2.67 14.53
N ALA A 48 -40.67 -3.88 14.21
CA ALA A 48 -39.33 -4.31 14.55
C ALA A 48 -38.37 -3.21 14.06
N PRO A 49 -37.42 -2.74 14.89
CA PRO A 49 -36.46 -1.75 14.44
C PRO A 49 -35.80 -2.30 13.18
N ALA A 50 -35.92 -1.58 12.08
CA ALA A 50 -35.26 -1.93 10.84
C ALA A 50 -33.76 -1.84 11.11
N SER A 51 -33.13 -2.98 11.40
CA SER A 51 -31.69 -3.04 11.56
C SER A 51 -31.06 -2.49 10.28
N SER A 52 -30.17 -1.53 10.46
CA SER A 52 -29.54 -0.83 9.34
C SER A 52 -28.90 -1.87 8.42
N ALA A 53 -28.85 -1.62 7.10
CA ALA A 53 -28.24 -2.57 6.17
C ALA A 53 -26.80 -2.96 6.60
N SER A 54 -26.09 -2.04 7.26
CA SER A 54 -24.78 -2.26 7.89
C SER A 54 -24.82 -3.27 9.07
N GLU A 55 -25.85 -3.27 9.90
CA GLU A 55 -25.96 -4.22 11.02
C GLU A 55 -26.18 -5.67 10.56
N ARG A 56 -26.74 -5.86 9.36
CA ARG A 56 -26.99 -7.18 8.76
C ARG A 56 -25.81 -7.75 7.98
N MET A 57 -24.79 -6.95 7.69
CA MET A 57 -23.59 -7.42 7.00
C MET A 57 -22.76 -8.31 7.90
N SER A 58 -22.31 -9.44 7.35
CA SER A 58 -21.27 -10.26 7.96
C SER A 58 -20.00 -9.43 8.19
N SER A 59 -19.15 -9.91 9.10
CA SER A 59 -17.88 -9.25 9.38
C SER A 59 -16.95 -9.22 8.16
N PHE A 60 -17.06 -10.19 7.24
CA PHE A 60 -16.45 -10.09 5.91
C PHE A 60 -17.00 -8.92 5.11
N GLU A 61 -18.31 -8.85 4.94
CA GLU A 61 -18.91 -7.86 4.03
C GLU A 61 -18.59 -6.44 4.51
N LYS A 62 -18.51 -6.23 5.83
CA LYS A 62 -18.03 -4.98 6.41
C LYS A 62 -16.57 -4.69 6.03
N PHE A 63 -15.69 -5.67 6.18
CA PHE A 63 -14.28 -5.56 5.77
C PHE A 63 -14.12 -5.30 4.28
N GLU A 64 -14.84 -6.05 3.43
CA GLU A 64 -14.84 -5.88 1.98
C GLU A 64 -15.31 -4.48 1.59
N ALA A 65 -16.37 -3.97 2.23
CA ALA A 65 -16.89 -2.64 1.96
C ALA A 65 -15.97 -1.50 2.45
N SER A 66 -15.19 -1.74 3.50
CA SER A 66 -14.22 -0.77 4.00
C SER A 66 -12.86 -0.82 3.30
N THR A 67 -12.57 -1.89 2.57
CA THR A 67 -11.28 -2.08 1.88
C THR A 67 -11.25 -1.23 0.61
N TYR A 68 -10.24 -0.38 0.48
CA TYR A 68 -10.09 0.51 -0.67
C TYR A 68 -9.97 -0.29 -1.98
N ARG A 69 -10.66 0.16 -3.03
CA ARG A 69 -10.47 -0.35 -4.40
C ARG A 69 -9.83 0.71 -5.27
N ASP A 70 -8.82 0.32 -6.01
CA ASP A 70 -8.10 1.22 -6.91
C ASP A 70 -8.82 1.42 -8.26
N ILE A 71 -8.16 2.18 -9.14
CA ILE A 71 -8.67 2.50 -10.49
C ILE A 71 -8.81 1.26 -11.39
N ASP A 72 -8.15 0.15 -11.05
CA ASP A 72 -8.23 -1.14 -11.75
C ASP A 72 -9.29 -2.06 -11.10
N GLY A 73 -9.97 -1.59 -10.05
CA GLY A 73 -10.99 -2.33 -9.31
C GLY A 73 -10.43 -3.38 -8.35
N GLN A 74 -9.12 -3.40 -8.13
CA GLN A 74 -8.42 -4.30 -7.21
C GLN A 74 -8.53 -3.76 -5.79
N TRP A 75 -8.74 -4.65 -4.83
CA TRP A 75 -8.67 -4.28 -3.42
C TRP A 75 -7.22 -4.08 -3.01
N ILE A 76 -6.95 -3.02 -2.28
CA ILE A 76 -5.64 -2.75 -1.72
C ILE A 76 -5.65 -3.16 -0.26
N VAL A 77 -4.82 -4.14 0.09
CA VAL A 77 -4.60 -4.57 1.46
C VAL A 77 -3.18 -4.20 1.88
N ASN A 78 -2.92 -4.19 3.18
CA ASN A 78 -1.60 -3.96 3.77
C ASN A 78 -0.90 -2.62 3.45
N GLY A 79 -1.51 -1.77 2.62
CA GLY A 79 -0.99 -0.47 2.22
C GLY A 79 -0.69 -0.41 0.72
N ASP A 80 -0.16 -1.48 0.12
CA ASP A 80 0.37 -1.49 -1.25
C ASP A 80 0.25 -2.87 -1.97
N GLU A 81 -0.46 -3.84 -1.38
CA GLU A 81 -0.66 -5.15 -1.98
C GLU A 81 -2.01 -5.21 -2.71
N ALA A 82 -1.99 -5.54 -4.01
CA ALA A 82 -3.19 -5.65 -4.82
C ALA A 82 -3.80 -7.07 -4.78
N ILE A 83 -5.05 -7.17 -4.32
CA ILE A 83 -5.89 -8.37 -4.36
C ILE A 83 -7.02 -8.18 -5.37
N ARG A 84 -7.23 -9.15 -6.26
CA ARG A 84 -8.12 -8.98 -7.41
C ARG A 84 -9.49 -9.59 -7.21
N THR A 85 -9.59 -10.72 -6.53
CA THR A 85 -10.84 -11.46 -6.40
C THR A 85 -11.40 -11.39 -4.99
N ARG A 86 -12.73 -11.44 -4.91
CA ARG A 86 -13.42 -11.56 -3.63
C ARG A 86 -12.99 -12.82 -2.87
N THR A 87 -12.65 -13.89 -3.59
CA THR A 87 -12.13 -15.14 -3.02
C THR A 87 -10.77 -14.94 -2.36
N GLU A 88 -9.83 -14.28 -3.04
CA GLU A 88 -8.53 -13.91 -2.47
C GLU A 88 -8.70 -12.97 -1.28
N LEU A 89 -9.60 -11.98 -1.36
CA LEU A 89 -9.90 -11.07 -0.24
C LEU A 89 -10.54 -11.80 0.95
N ARG A 90 -11.39 -12.80 0.66
CA ARG A 90 -11.97 -13.67 1.69
C ARG A 90 -10.88 -14.50 2.37
N ALA A 91 -9.96 -15.07 1.60
CA ALA A 91 -8.84 -15.82 2.12
C ALA A 91 -7.96 -14.95 3.02
N PHE A 92 -7.59 -13.76 2.54
CA PHE A 92 -6.85 -12.75 3.31
C PHE A 92 -7.54 -12.42 4.65
N TYR A 93 -8.83 -12.09 4.62
CA TYR A 93 -9.56 -11.82 5.85
C TYR A 93 -9.62 -13.04 6.79
N ASN A 94 -9.84 -14.25 6.26
CA ASN A 94 -9.94 -15.46 7.08
C ASN A 94 -8.63 -15.67 7.86
N MET A 95 -7.49 -15.33 7.26
CA MET A 95 -6.19 -15.34 7.94
C MET A 95 -6.09 -14.26 9.01
N LEU A 96 -6.52 -13.03 8.71
CA LEU A 96 -6.56 -11.93 9.68
C LEU A 96 -7.37 -12.27 10.94
N VAL A 97 -8.55 -12.90 10.78
CA VAL A 97 -9.42 -13.22 11.92
C VAL A 97 -9.16 -14.58 12.55
N GLY A 98 -8.50 -15.49 11.84
CA GLY A 98 -8.28 -16.87 12.25
C GLY A 98 -7.08 -17.09 13.18
N LYS A 99 -6.24 -16.06 13.43
CA LYS A 99 -4.99 -16.20 14.19
C LYS A 99 -4.91 -15.35 15.45
N SER A 100 -4.68 -16.03 16.58
CA SER A 100 -3.95 -15.48 17.73
C SER A 100 -2.45 -15.43 17.39
N PRO A 101 -1.69 -14.43 17.86
CA PRO A 101 -0.27 -14.29 17.55
C PRO A 101 0.55 -15.37 18.29
N THR A 102 0.68 -16.56 17.71
CA THR A 102 1.58 -17.60 18.23
C THR A 102 2.65 -17.99 17.22
N LYS A 103 3.86 -17.48 17.53
CA LYS A 103 5.22 -18.00 17.31
C LYS A 103 5.56 -18.66 15.97
N SER A 104 6.47 -18.02 15.23
CA SER A 104 7.62 -18.68 14.58
C SER A 104 8.72 -17.66 14.30
N GLY A 105 9.95 -18.14 14.19
CA GLY A 105 11.19 -17.36 14.20
C GLY A 105 11.49 -16.51 12.97
N GLN A 106 12.64 -15.85 13.11
CA GLN A 106 13.03 -14.57 12.57
C GLN A 106 13.51 -14.64 11.11
N LYS A 107 12.84 -14.13 10.05
CA LYS A 107 13.46 -13.64 8.79
C LYS A 107 12.62 -12.82 7.70
N LEU A 108 13.22 -12.00 6.78
CA LEU A 108 12.71 -11.45 5.47
C LEU A 108 11.85 -12.48 4.76
N ILE A 109 10.69 -12.10 4.25
CA ILE A 109 9.70 -13.10 3.85
C ILE A 109 9.41 -13.10 2.36
N VAL A 110 9.19 -14.29 1.80
CA VAL A 110 8.69 -14.48 0.43
C VAL A 110 7.21 -14.86 0.48
N ASN A 111 6.42 -14.31 -0.44
CA ASN A 111 5.02 -14.69 -0.63
C ASN A 111 4.93 -16.16 -1.02
N GLN A 112 3.94 -16.88 -0.51
CA GLN A 112 3.67 -18.24 -0.92
C GLN A 112 2.25 -18.37 -1.44
N VAL A 113 2.11 -19.07 -2.56
CA VAL A 113 0.82 -19.44 -3.13
C VAL A 113 0.71 -20.96 -3.08
N ASN A 114 -0.30 -21.46 -2.35
CA ASN A 114 -0.49 -22.90 -2.11
C ASN A 114 0.72 -23.61 -1.47
N GLY A 115 1.50 -22.90 -0.65
CA GLY A 115 2.67 -23.44 0.06
C GLY A 115 3.98 -23.43 -0.74
N GLU A 116 3.97 -22.90 -1.96
CA GLU A 116 5.16 -22.73 -2.79
C GLU A 116 5.54 -21.25 -2.90
N ASP A 117 6.84 -20.96 -2.97
CA ASP A 117 7.34 -19.60 -3.14
C ASP A 117 6.81 -18.98 -4.44
N ASP A 118 6.20 -17.81 -4.31
CA ASP A 118 5.68 -17.03 -5.43
C ASP A 118 6.81 -16.21 -6.06
N VAL A 119 7.59 -16.88 -6.91
CA VAL A 119 8.82 -16.35 -7.50
C VAL A 119 8.84 -16.49 -9.01
N TRP A 120 9.65 -15.66 -9.66
CA TRP A 120 9.99 -15.86 -11.06
C TRP A 120 10.93 -17.06 -11.22
N THR A 121 10.79 -17.79 -12.32
CA THR A 121 11.86 -18.74 -12.69
C THR A 121 13.16 -17.99 -12.99
N SER A 122 14.31 -18.67 -12.90
CA SER A 122 15.62 -18.08 -13.23
C SER A 122 15.66 -17.47 -14.64
N SER A 123 14.93 -18.06 -15.59
CA SER A 123 14.82 -17.53 -16.96
C SER A 123 14.00 -16.23 -17.05
N GLN A 124 13.02 -16.07 -16.18
CA GLN A 124 12.13 -14.90 -16.16
C GLN A 124 12.75 -13.74 -15.38
N VAL A 125 13.35 -14.02 -14.22
CA VAL A 125 13.91 -12.98 -13.34
C VAL A 125 15.08 -12.22 -14.01
N GLY A 126 15.83 -12.89 -14.88
CA GLY A 126 16.88 -12.28 -15.70
C GLY A 126 16.39 -11.49 -16.92
N ASN A 127 15.07 -11.28 -17.09
CA ASN A 127 14.51 -10.55 -18.23
C ASN A 127 13.13 -9.92 -17.90
N LEU A 128 12.99 -9.31 -16.73
CA LEU A 128 11.75 -8.63 -16.33
C LEU A 128 11.62 -7.30 -17.05
N THR A 129 10.83 -7.25 -18.11
CA THR A 129 10.65 -6.05 -18.93
C THR A 129 9.59 -5.13 -18.34
N TYR A 130 9.83 -3.82 -18.36
CA TYR A 130 8.86 -2.83 -17.90
C TYR A 130 8.86 -1.58 -18.77
N CYS A 131 7.80 -0.80 -18.69
CA CYS A 131 7.66 0.52 -19.28
C CYS A 131 7.19 1.53 -18.23
N VAL A 132 7.30 2.83 -18.52
CA VAL A 132 6.82 3.91 -17.66
C VAL A 132 5.84 4.78 -18.43
N SER A 133 4.57 4.78 -18.01
CA SER A 133 3.49 5.44 -18.74
C SER A 133 3.70 6.94 -18.91
N THR A 134 3.63 7.44 -20.15
CA THR A 134 3.67 8.89 -20.43
C THR A 134 2.53 9.68 -19.77
N ARG A 135 1.47 9.00 -19.29
CA ARG A 135 0.39 9.61 -18.47
C ARG A 135 0.88 10.23 -17.15
N PHE A 136 2.12 9.97 -16.71
CA PHE A 136 2.74 10.74 -15.62
C PHE A 136 2.97 12.22 -15.97
N GLY A 137 2.84 12.61 -17.24
CA GLY A 137 2.99 13.99 -17.68
C GLY A 137 4.39 14.53 -17.37
N SER A 138 4.46 15.71 -16.74
CA SER A 138 5.73 16.35 -16.36
C SER A 138 6.56 15.54 -15.35
N ASN A 139 5.97 14.57 -14.66
CA ASN A 139 6.67 13.70 -13.72
C ASN A 139 7.27 12.44 -14.39
N HIS A 140 7.01 12.20 -15.68
CA HIS A 140 7.45 10.97 -16.37
C HIS A 140 8.95 10.70 -16.20
N SER A 141 9.81 11.67 -16.51
CA SER A 141 11.27 11.52 -16.38
C SER A 141 11.73 11.25 -14.95
N ARG A 142 11.04 11.82 -13.94
CA ARG A 142 11.34 11.59 -12.52
C ARG A 142 10.97 10.17 -12.09
N ILE A 143 9.89 9.61 -12.63
CA ILE A 143 9.49 8.22 -12.38
C ILE A 143 10.41 7.25 -13.10
N VAL A 144 10.81 7.53 -14.35
CA VAL A 144 11.83 6.74 -15.06
C VAL A 144 13.13 6.68 -14.25
N GLU A 145 13.59 7.82 -13.73
CA GLU A 145 14.80 7.86 -12.92
C GLU A 145 14.64 7.12 -11.58
N ALA A 146 13.50 7.27 -10.91
CA ALA A 146 13.22 6.53 -9.68
C ALA A 146 13.17 5.02 -9.91
N MET A 147 12.55 4.56 -11.00
CA MET A 147 12.53 3.15 -11.41
C MET A 147 13.94 2.65 -11.71
N ARG A 148 14.72 3.38 -12.52
CA ARG A 148 16.10 3.02 -12.85
C ARG A 148 16.97 2.87 -11.59
N ALA A 149 16.85 3.80 -10.65
CA ALA A 149 17.59 3.74 -9.40
C ALA A 149 17.09 2.61 -8.48
N GLY A 150 15.78 2.35 -8.44
CA GLY A 150 15.18 1.28 -7.65
C GLY A 150 15.53 -0.11 -8.17
N THR A 151 15.46 -0.34 -9.49
CA THR A 151 15.85 -1.62 -10.10
C THR A 151 17.32 -1.91 -9.87
N ALA A 152 18.18 -0.89 -9.96
CA ALA A 152 19.61 -1.03 -9.75
C ALA A 152 19.97 -1.55 -8.35
N GLN A 153 19.15 -1.31 -7.32
CA GLN A 153 19.41 -1.84 -5.98
C GLN A 153 19.33 -3.38 -5.96
N TRP A 154 18.29 -3.95 -6.58
CA TRP A 154 18.10 -5.41 -6.66
C TRP A 154 19.07 -6.09 -7.62
N GLU A 155 19.36 -5.45 -8.77
CA GLU A 155 20.33 -5.96 -9.74
C GLU A 155 21.78 -5.95 -9.20
N GLN A 156 22.11 -5.00 -8.32
CA GLN A 156 23.39 -5.01 -7.59
C GLN A 156 23.43 -6.06 -6.48
N ALA A 157 22.27 -6.39 -5.89
CA ALA A 157 22.16 -7.39 -4.86
C ALA A 157 22.29 -8.82 -5.42
N SER A 158 21.81 -9.07 -6.63
CA SER A 158 21.86 -10.39 -7.29
C SER A 158 22.07 -10.24 -8.80
N GLY A 159 23.12 -10.85 -9.33
CA GLY A 159 23.42 -10.88 -10.76
C GLY A 159 22.44 -11.70 -11.60
N ALA A 160 21.54 -12.47 -10.95
CA ALA A 160 20.47 -13.19 -11.64
C ALA A 160 19.30 -12.26 -12.04
N ILE A 161 19.13 -11.14 -11.35
CA ILE A 161 18.00 -10.23 -11.55
C ILE A 161 18.35 -9.23 -12.64
N ASN A 162 17.40 -8.99 -13.56
CA ASN A 162 17.56 -7.97 -14.58
C ASN A 162 16.20 -7.39 -14.99
N PHE A 163 16.02 -6.12 -14.66
CA PHE A 163 14.88 -5.30 -15.03
C PHE A 163 15.21 -4.48 -16.26
N ARG A 164 14.50 -4.75 -17.36
CA ARG A 164 14.76 -4.10 -18.64
C ARG A 164 13.70 -3.06 -18.94
N TYR A 165 14.09 -1.79 -18.85
CA TYR A 165 13.25 -0.69 -19.28
C TYR A 165 13.10 -0.68 -20.82
N VAL A 166 11.86 -0.68 -21.30
CA VAL A 166 11.52 -0.65 -22.72
C VAL A 166 10.81 0.65 -23.04
N SER A 167 11.57 1.73 -23.16
CA SER A 167 11.05 3.10 -23.37
C SER A 167 10.13 3.25 -24.58
N ASP A 168 10.36 2.46 -25.64
CA ASP A 168 9.51 2.44 -26.85
C ASP A 168 8.06 2.01 -26.55
N GLN A 169 7.81 1.44 -25.36
CA GLN A 169 6.49 1.01 -24.90
C GLN A 169 5.79 2.03 -23.99
N ASP A 170 6.42 3.16 -23.65
CA ASP A 170 5.89 4.14 -22.70
C ASP A 170 4.56 4.77 -23.15
N GLY A 171 4.42 5.02 -24.46
CA GLY A 171 3.20 5.57 -25.04
C GLY A 171 1.98 4.66 -24.94
N SER A 172 2.21 3.34 -24.77
CA SER A 172 1.17 2.33 -24.58
C SER A 172 1.37 1.56 -23.27
N CYS A 173 2.00 2.17 -22.27
CA CYS A 173 2.33 1.49 -21.02
C CYS A 173 1.11 1.32 -20.12
N ASN A 174 0.55 0.13 -20.16
CA ASN A 174 -0.56 -0.32 -19.32
C ASN A 174 -0.56 -1.84 -19.24
N THR A 175 -1.42 -2.39 -18.38
CA THR A 175 -1.51 -3.84 -18.15
C THR A 175 -1.89 -4.67 -19.37
N ARG A 176 -2.46 -4.06 -20.43
CA ARG A 176 -2.78 -4.72 -21.71
C ARG A 176 -1.58 -4.78 -22.66
N ASN A 177 -0.46 -4.14 -22.33
CA ASN A 177 0.75 -4.23 -23.14
C ASN A 177 1.51 -5.53 -22.83
N TYR A 178 1.44 -6.49 -23.75
CA TYR A 178 2.12 -7.78 -23.66
C TYR A 178 3.58 -7.76 -24.13
N LYS A 179 4.09 -6.62 -24.61
CA LYS A 179 5.51 -6.45 -24.96
C LYS A 179 6.40 -6.22 -23.74
N VAL A 180 5.80 -6.01 -22.56
CA VAL A 180 6.49 -5.86 -21.28
C VAL A 180 5.89 -6.83 -20.25
N THR A 181 6.68 -7.24 -19.26
CA THR A 181 6.21 -8.04 -18.13
C THR A 181 5.18 -7.27 -17.32
N PHE A 182 5.45 -5.99 -17.01
CA PHE A 182 4.55 -5.13 -16.23
C PHE A 182 4.66 -3.66 -16.65
N SER A 183 3.67 -2.86 -16.25
CA SER A 183 3.63 -1.42 -16.50
C SER A 183 3.80 -0.62 -15.21
N VAL A 184 4.41 0.57 -15.31
CA VAL A 184 4.41 1.57 -14.23
C VAL A 184 3.47 2.70 -14.63
N GLU A 185 2.44 2.95 -13.83
CA GLU A 185 1.29 3.78 -14.20
C GLU A 185 0.91 4.75 -13.08
N PRO A 186 0.33 5.92 -13.40
CA PRO A 186 -0.14 6.84 -12.37
C PRO A 186 -1.36 6.29 -11.64
N ALA A 187 -1.33 6.34 -10.31
CA ALA A 187 -2.50 6.10 -9.47
C ALA A 187 -3.46 7.29 -9.52
N SER A 188 -4.67 7.11 -8.96
CA SER A 188 -5.52 8.24 -8.61
C SER A 188 -4.78 9.18 -7.64
N TYR A 189 -4.96 10.49 -7.79
CA TYR A 189 -4.42 11.48 -6.84
C TYR A 189 -4.90 11.23 -5.40
N SER A 190 -6.11 10.69 -5.25
CA SER A 190 -6.72 10.36 -3.95
C SER A 190 -6.36 8.95 -3.44
N ALA A 191 -5.46 8.23 -4.11
CA ALA A 191 -5.03 6.91 -3.66
C ALA A 191 -4.42 7.02 -2.25
N PRO A 192 -4.82 6.16 -1.29
CA PRO A 192 -4.34 6.21 0.09
C PRO A 192 -2.91 5.66 0.27
N TYR A 193 -2.27 5.25 -0.82
CA TYR A 193 -0.93 4.66 -0.86
C TYR A 193 0.06 5.56 -1.61
N ILE A 194 1.36 5.34 -1.37
CA ILE A 194 2.43 6.05 -2.11
C ILE A 194 2.62 5.39 -3.46
N ALA A 195 2.84 4.08 -3.47
CA ALA A 195 2.77 3.21 -4.62
C ALA A 195 2.14 1.87 -4.19
N ARG A 196 1.83 1.02 -5.17
CA ARG A 196 1.34 -0.34 -4.94
C ARG A 196 1.76 -1.28 -6.05
N ALA A 197 2.08 -2.52 -5.71
CA ALA A 197 2.66 -3.51 -6.61
C ALA A 197 1.80 -4.77 -6.70
N PHE A 198 2.40 -5.81 -7.29
CA PHE A 198 1.81 -7.11 -7.56
C PHE A 198 2.87 -8.19 -7.29
N PHE A 199 2.42 -9.41 -6.99
CA PHE A 199 3.32 -10.57 -6.85
C PHE A 199 3.47 -11.37 -8.16
N PRO A 200 4.53 -12.17 -8.35
CA PRO A 200 4.81 -12.87 -9.61
C PRO A 200 3.64 -13.70 -10.18
N SER A 201 2.89 -14.38 -9.32
CA SER A 201 1.71 -15.19 -9.66
C SER A 201 0.53 -14.36 -10.21
N SER A 202 0.54 -13.05 -10.02
CA SER A 202 -0.49 -12.15 -10.54
C SER A 202 -0.62 -12.34 -12.05
N PRO A 203 -1.85 -12.41 -12.61
CA PRO A 203 -2.02 -12.58 -14.03
C PRO A 203 -1.56 -11.33 -14.79
N LYS A 204 -1.03 -11.51 -16.01
CA LYS A 204 -0.42 -10.43 -16.80
C LYS A 204 -1.25 -9.14 -16.90
N TYR A 205 -2.56 -9.26 -17.05
CA TYR A 205 -3.49 -8.14 -17.19
C TYR A 205 -3.70 -7.32 -15.91
N SER A 206 -3.09 -7.70 -14.78
CA SER A 206 -3.08 -6.94 -13.52
C SER A 206 -1.66 -6.63 -13.02
N ARG A 207 -0.62 -6.93 -13.82
CA ARG A 207 0.77 -6.63 -13.46
C ARG A 207 1.11 -5.18 -13.74
N ASN A 208 0.91 -4.33 -12.74
CA ASN A 208 1.38 -2.95 -12.76
C ASN A 208 1.84 -2.47 -11.39
N ILE A 209 2.73 -1.49 -11.39
CA ILE A 209 2.98 -0.63 -10.24
C ILE A 209 2.15 0.64 -10.44
N LEU A 210 1.24 0.95 -9.51
CA LEU A 210 0.54 2.23 -9.51
C LEU A 210 1.21 3.20 -8.56
N VAL A 211 1.45 4.42 -9.01
CA VAL A 211 2.23 5.42 -8.26
C VAL A 211 1.42 6.69 -8.05
N ASN A 212 1.21 7.06 -6.79
CA ASN A 212 0.68 8.38 -6.44
C ASN A 212 1.83 9.40 -6.47
N THR A 213 1.92 10.16 -7.57
CA THR A 213 3.01 11.13 -7.78
C THR A 213 3.08 12.24 -6.73
N SER A 214 1.95 12.63 -6.13
CA SER A 214 1.94 13.63 -5.05
C SER A 214 2.60 13.08 -3.79
N SER A 215 2.27 11.83 -3.44
CA SER A 215 2.77 11.17 -2.24
C SER A 215 4.25 10.81 -2.38
N ILE A 216 4.66 10.22 -3.51
CA ILE A 216 6.05 9.73 -3.68
C ILE A 216 7.08 10.87 -3.73
N PHE A 217 6.68 12.06 -4.21
CA PHE A 217 7.57 13.23 -4.27
C PHE A 217 7.38 14.21 -3.11
N GLY A 218 6.36 14.02 -2.27
CA GLY A 218 6.12 14.78 -1.04
C GLY A 218 6.53 14.04 0.24
N GLY A 219 6.87 12.75 0.13
CA GLY A 219 7.23 11.88 1.24
C GLY A 219 8.67 12.08 1.75
N ARG A 220 8.98 11.36 2.84
CA ARG A 220 10.34 11.37 3.45
C ARG A 220 11.30 10.42 2.74
N ALA A 221 10.81 9.26 2.31
CA ALA A 221 11.62 8.28 1.59
C ALA A 221 11.95 8.78 0.17
N PRO A 222 13.19 8.62 -0.29
CA PRO A 222 13.54 8.84 -1.69
C PRO A 222 12.64 8.02 -2.61
N ALA A 223 12.19 8.60 -3.73
CA ALA A 223 11.36 7.88 -4.69
C ALA A 223 12.02 6.58 -5.20
N ALA A 224 13.34 6.54 -5.30
CA ALA A 224 14.09 5.34 -5.67
C ALA A 224 13.91 4.20 -4.66
N ASN A 225 13.89 4.50 -3.36
CA ASN A 225 13.72 3.52 -2.29
C ASN A 225 12.27 3.02 -2.23
N VAL A 226 11.30 3.91 -2.45
CA VAL A 226 9.89 3.49 -2.61
C VAL A 226 9.77 2.55 -3.82
N MET A 227 10.35 2.88 -4.97
CA MET A 227 10.30 1.99 -6.13
C MET A 227 11.01 0.66 -5.87
N ALA A 228 12.14 0.67 -5.15
CA ALA A 228 12.83 -0.56 -4.77
C ALA A 228 11.97 -1.43 -3.83
N HIS A 229 11.22 -0.83 -2.90
CA HIS A 229 10.22 -1.54 -2.09
C HIS A 229 9.18 -2.26 -2.97
N GLU A 230 8.52 -1.52 -3.86
CA GLU A 230 7.52 -2.09 -4.78
C GLU A 230 8.10 -3.18 -5.68
N LEU A 231 9.35 -3.00 -6.12
CA LEU A 231 10.07 -4.01 -6.90
C LEU A 231 10.42 -5.26 -6.08
N GLY A 232 10.55 -5.14 -4.75
CA GLY A 232 10.64 -6.27 -3.84
C GLY A 232 9.39 -7.16 -3.94
N HIS A 233 8.19 -6.58 -3.94
CA HIS A 233 6.95 -7.33 -4.19
C HIS A 233 6.90 -7.95 -5.60
N VAL A 234 7.35 -7.21 -6.62
CA VAL A 234 7.47 -7.76 -7.98
C VAL A 234 8.42 -8.96 -8.01
N LEU A 235 9.42 -9.03 -7.13
CA LEU A 235 10.33 -10.17 -6.96
C LEU A 235 9.79 -11.26 -6.02
N GLY A 236 8.62 -11.07 -5.41
CA GLY A 236 7.98 -12.04 -4.52
C GLY A 236 8.21 -11.79 -3.03
N LEU A 237 8.94 -10.74 -2.64
CA LEU A 237 9.15 -10.39 -1.23
C LEU A 237 7.88 -9.80 -0.62
N ARG A 238 7.59 -10.15 0.63
CA ARG A 238 6.50 -9.57 1.42
C ARG A 238 7.02 -8.65 2.50
N HIS A 239 6.10 -7.95 3.14
CA HIS A 239 6.47 -7.02 4.18
C HIS A 239 7.07 -7.70 5.41
N GLU A 240 8.18 -7.16 5.92
CA GLU A 240 8.77 -7.63 7.17
C GLU A 240 7.86 -7.45 8.39
N HIS A 241 6.86 -6.56 8.29
CA HIS A 241 6.03 -6.18 9.41
C HIS A 241 4.88 -7.16 9.70
N THR A 242 4.51 -8.06 8.78
CA THR A 242 3.52 -9.12 9.08
C THR A 242 4.04 -10.10 10.15
N ARG A 243 5.30 -9.98 10.53
CA ARG A 243 5.98 -10.91 11.41
C ARG A 243 5.64 -10.61 12.87
N PRO A 244 5.49 -11.63 13.74
CA PRO A 244 5.10 -11.42 15.13
C PRO A 244 5.98 -10.40 15.91
N GLU A 245 7.24 -10.25 15.50
CA GLU A 245 8.23 -9.34 16.10
C GLU A 245 7.89 -7.86 15.90
N ALA A 246 7.22 -7.50 14.81
CA ALA A 246 6.73 -6.14 14.60
C ALA A 246 5.63 -5.78 15.61
N ARG A 247 4.92 -6.80 16.16
CA ARG A 247 3.82 -6.69 17.16
C ARG A 247 2.61 -5.88 16.71
N THR A 248 2.62 -5.35 15.49
CA THR A 248 1.57 -4.53 14.89
C THR A 248 1.50 -4.82 13.40
N CYS A 249 0.40 -4.41 12.76
CA CYS A 249 0.19 -4.55 11.31
C CYS A 249 0.31 -5.99 10.78
N PHE A 250 -0.06 -7.01 11.56
CA PHE A 250 -0.10 -8.39 11.05
C PHE A 250 -0.95 -8.47 9.76
N GLU A 251 -0.43 -9.12 8.73
CA GLU A 251 -1.08 -9.27 7.42
C GLU A 251 -1.67 -10.67 7.27
N ASP A 252 -0.80 -11.68 7.13
CA ASP A 252 -1.13 -13.12 7.14
C ASP A 252 0.15 -13.99 7.35
N ASP A 253 0.02 -15.32 7.18
CA ASP A 253 1.06 -16.33 7.39
C ASP A 253 1.48 -17.16 6.15
N ASN A 254 1.02 -16.84 4.95
CA ASN A 254 1.39 -17.56 3.71
C ASN A 254 2.78 -17.16 3.21
N TRP A 255 3.78 -17.22 4.07
CA TRP A 255 5.12 -16.79 3.74
C TRP A 255 6.13 -17.71 4.38
N ARG A 256 7.32 -17.75 3.81
CA ARG A 256 8.46 -18.37 4.49
C ARG A 256 9.59 -17.37 4.75
N PRO A 257 10.33 -17.57 5.84
CA PRO A 257 11.43 -16.70 6.25
C PRO A 257 12.75 -17.01 5.47
N LEU A 258 13.44 -15.99 4.94
CA LEU A 258 14.71 -15.96 4.18
C LEU A 258 15.93 -15.59 5.08
N THR A 259 16.04 -14.33 5.53
CA THR A 259 17.08 -13.79 6.49
C THR A 259 16.60 -13.13 7.80
N PRO A 260 17.21 -13.19 9.00
CA PRO A 260 16.66 -12.69 10.29
C PRO A 260 15.86 -11.37 10.31
N TYR A 261 14.92 -11.19 11.26
CA TYR A 261 14.07 -9.99 11.34
C TYR A 261 14.88 -8.70 11.32
N ASP A 262 14.48 -7.81 10.42
CA ASP A 262 15.12 -6.53 10.24
C ASP A 262 14.05 -5.42 10.22
N SER A 263 13.90 -4.75 11.36
CA SER A 263 13.00 -3.59 11.45
C SER A 263 13.43 -2.43 10.56
N SER A 264 14.66 -2.43 10.04
CA SER A 264 15.16 -1.44 9.09
C SER A 264 15.08 -1.89 7.63
N SER A 265 14.59 -3.11 7.35
CA SER A 265 14.43 -3.64 5.99
C SER A 265 13.68 -2.66 5.09
N ILE A 266 14.08 -2.62 3.81
CA ILE A 266 13.33 -1.89 2.79
C ILE A 266 11.88 -2.35 2.72
N MET A 267 11.59 -3.63 3.02
CA MET A 267 10.25 -4.20 3.03
C MET A 267 9.50 -3.95 4.35
N HIS A 268 10.01 -3.10 5.25
CA HIS A 268 9.37 -2.80 6.52
C HIS A 268 8.73 -1.41 6.55
N TYR A 269 7.44 -1.36 6.86
CA TYR A 269 6.73 -0.11 7.01
C TYR A 269 7.09 0.66 8.29
N PRO A 270 7.47 1.95 8.19
CA PRO A 270 7.79 2.77 9.36
C PRO A 270 6.61 2.89 10.34
N GLN A 271 5.39 3.00 9.83
CA GLN A 271 4.16 3.07 10.61
C GLN A 271 3.83 1.76 11.35
N CYS A 272 4.54 0.68 11.05
CA CYS A 272 4.35 -0.64 11.62
C CYS A 272 5.50 -1.07 12.54
N ASN A 273 6.20 -0.12 13.17
CA ASN A 273 7.42 -0.32 13.96
C ASN A 273 8.70 -0.56 13.12
N GLY A 274 8.67 -0.20 11.84
CA GLY A 274 9.88 -0.08 11.05
C GLY A 274 10.74 1.06 11.57
N THR A 275 12.05 0.84 11.67
CA THR A 275 13.02 1.83 12.14
C THR A 275 13.62 2.64 10.99
N SER A 276 13.55 2.11 9.77
CA SER A 276 13.92 2.87 8.57
C SER A 276 12.90 3.98 8.34
N SER A 277 13.39 5.21 8.12
CA SER A 277 12.51 6.36 7.82
C SER A 277 12.51 6.74 6.34
N ASP A 278 13.40 6.11 5.57
CA ASP A 278 13.67 6.38 4.17
C ASP A 278 13.59 5.15 3.27
N LEU A 279 13.25 3.98 3.83
CA LEU A 279 13.20 2.69 3.12
C LEU A 279 14.55 2.32 2.46
N SER A 280 15.67 2.67 3.08
CA SER A 280 16.97 2.25 2.56
C SER A 280 17.15 0.72 2.63
N MET A 281 17.62 0.12 1.52
CA MET A 281 17.96 -1.30 1.46
C MET A 281 19.06 -1.66 2.46
N THR A 282 18.85 -2.76 3.18
CA THR A 282 19.79 -3.27 4.16
C THR A 282 20.57 -4.46 3.61
N ARG A 283 21.61 -4.88 4.34
CA ARG A 283 22.35 -6.10 4.00
C ARG A 283 21.48 -7.35 4.15
N THR A 284 20.48 -7.30 5.01
CA THR A 284 19.50 -8.37 5.22
C THR A 284 18.67 -8.57 3.96
N ASP A 285 18.18 -7.47 3.37
CA ASP A 285 17.45 -7.49 2.10
C ASP A 285 18.29 -8.12 0.97
N VAL A 286 19.57 -7.72 0.87
CA VAL A 286 20.53 -8.27 -0.10
C VAL A 286 20.72 -9.77 0.11
N THR A 287 20.90 -10.20 1.36
CA THR A 287 21.12 -11.62 1.65
C THR A 287 19.86 -12.44 1.34
N GLY A 288 18.68 -11.89 1.59
CA GLY A 288 17.41 -12.59 1.38
C GLY A 288 17.08 -12.74 -0.10
N ILE A 289 17.34 -11.72 -0.91
CA ILE A 289 17.14 -11.85 -2.35
C ILE A 289 18.17 -12.80 -2.99
N GLN A 290 19.40 -12.84 -2.47
CA GLN A 290 20.42 -13.81 -2.90
C GLN A 290 20.06 -15.25 -2.54
N GLU A 291 19.41 -15.48 -1.40
CA GLU A 291 18.85 -16.80 -1.06
C GLU A 291 17.76 -17.20 -2.06
N LEU A 292 16.98 -16.23 -2.54
CA LEU A 292 15.84 -16.48 -3.42
C LEU A 292 16.23 -16.73 -4.87
N TYR A 293 17.15 -15.92 -5.42
CA TYR A 293 17.49 -15.93 -6.84
C TYR A 293 18.97 -16.27 -7.14
N GLY A 294 19.80 -16.44 -6.12
CA GLY A 294 21.25 -16.59 -6.25
C GLY A 294 22.01 -15.27 -6.19
N SER A 295 23.34 -15.35 -6.06
CA SER A 295 24.24 -14.18 -6.09
C SER A 295 24.52 -13.68 -7.50
#